data_AF-A0A3D4HNW1-F1
#
_entry.id   AF-A0A3D4HNW1-F1
#
_cell.length_a   1.000
_cell.length_b   1.000
_cell.length_c   1.000
_cell.angle_alpha   90.00
_cell.angle_beta   90.00
_cell.angle_gamma   90.00
#
_symmetry.space_group_name_H-M   'P 1'
#
loop_
_entity.id
_entity.type
_entity.pdbx_description
1 polymer ?
#
loop_
_entity_poly.entity_id
_entity_poly.type
_entity_poly.pdbx_seq_one_letter_code
_entity_poly.pdbx_strand_id
1 'polypeptide(L)'
;MGEVRYMISEASKKVGVEDHVLRYWEKELELPIARNEMKNRYYRETDIVLLQTIKNLKDQGFQLKAIKMVLPNISKIETLDSQTILKLKDKLNGRVMDMVKDEKVPDTESEMESGTSLITKEEPHEIAEKTHDKVEQFMSIMNQIILSALKENNAELKEEIGTNVTENVVKEMKFLMRLREEKEEERFR
;
A
#
# COMPACT_ATOMS: atom_id res chain seq x y z
N MET A 1 -14.21 -31.78 10.51
CA MET A 1 -13.38 -30.99 11.43
C MET A 1 -14.15 -29.72 11.78
N GLY A 2 -14.41 -29.46 13.06
CA GLY A 2 -15.17 -28.29 13.47
C GLY A 2 -14.41 -27.02 13.12
N GLU A 3 -15.08 -26.06 12.47
CA GLU A 3 -14.54 -24.70 12.32
C GLU A 3 -14.25 -24.14 13.71
N VAL A 4 -12.97 -23.87 14.00
CA VAL A 4 -12.60 -23.19 15.23
C VAL A 4 -13.10 -21.76 15.13
N ARG A 5 -13.96 -21.38 16.07
CA ARG A 5 -14.58 -20.06 16.16
C ARG A 5 -14.08 -19.37 17.41
N TYR A 6 -13.61 -18.14 17.25
CA TYR A 6 -13.10 -17.32 18.33
C TYR A 6 -14.11 -16.24 18.68
N MET A 7 -14.32 -16.01 19.97
CA MET A 7 -15.08 -14.86 20.43
C MET A 7 -14.21 -13.59 20.35
N ILE A 8 -14.82 -12.40 20.43
CA ILE A 8 -14.08 -11.13 20.32
C ILE A 8 -12.90 -11.03 21.30
N SER A 9 -13.06 -11.52 22.53
CA SER A 9 -12.02 -11.50 23.56
C SER A 9 -10.90 -12.51 23.32
N GLU A 10 -11.13 -13.53 22.48
CA GLU A 10 -10.09 -14.46 22.04
C GLU A 10 -9.39 -13.93 20.79
N ALA A 11 -10.16 -13.36 19.87
CA ALA A 11 -9.65 -12.71 18.67
C ALA A 11 -8.73 -11.53 19.02
N SER A 12 -9.11 -10.71 20.01
CA SER A 12 -8.30 -9.59 20.50
C SER A 12 -6.95 -10.04 21.03
N LYS A 13 -6.92 -11.11 21.84
CA LYS A 13 -5.70 -11.72 22.35
C LYS A 13 -4.83 -12.30 21.23
N LYS A 14 -5.43 -12.98 20.25
CA LYS A 14 -4.70 -13.55 19.11
C LYS A 14 -4.10 -12.51 18.18
N VAL A 15 -4.81 -11.40 17.96
CA VAL A 15 -4.33 -10.29 17.14
C VAL A 15 -3.39 -9.39 17.96
N GLY A 16 -3.50 -9.40 19.29
CA GLY A 16 -2.71 -8.59 20.21
C GLY A 16 -3.12 -7.11 20.17
N VAL A 17 -4.42 -6.87 20.19
CA VAL A 17 -5.07 -5.54 20.27
C VAL A 17 -6.21 -5.60 21.28
N GLU A 18 -6.69 -4.47 21.78
CA GLU A 18 -7.82 -4.47 22.71
C GLU A 18 -9.16 -4.77 22.02
N ASP A 19 -10.11 -5.36 22.76
CA ASP A 19 -11.45 -5.70 22.27
C ASP A 19 -12.12 -4.50 21.58
N HIS A 20 -12.00 -3.30 22.18
CA HIS A 20 -12.60 -2.09 21.65
C HIS A 20 -11.92 -1.60 20.36
N VAL A 21 -10.61 -1.82 20.21
CA VAL A 21 -9.84 -1.49 19.01
C VAL A 21 -10.27 -2.38 17.86
N LEU A 22 -10.47 -3.68 18.11
CA LEU A 22 -11.05 -4.57 17.12
C LEU A 22 -12.39 -4.05 16.65
N ARG A 23 -13.33 -3.76 17.57
CA ARG A 23 -14.65 -3.22 17.22
C ARG A 23 -14.57 -1.97 16.34
N TYR A 24 -13.62 -1.10 16.64
CA TYR A 24 -13.38 0.09 15.84
C TYR A 24 -12.89 -0.25 14.43
N TRP A 25 -11.93 -1.19 14.29
CA TRP A 25 -11.47 -1.66 12.99
C TRP A 25 -12.58 -2.35 12.19
N GLU A 26 -13.42 -3.16 12.84
CA GLU A 26 -14.59 -3.79 12.20
C GLU A 26 -15.46 -2.74 11.52
N LYS A 27 -15.72 -1.62 12.23
CA LYS A 27 -16.57 -0.52 11.76
C LYS A 27 -15.90 0.27 10.64
N GLU A 28 -14.64 0.66 10.82
CA GLU A 28 -13.92 1.51 9.86
C GLU A 28 -13.68 0.78 8.53
N LEU A 29 -13.29 -0.50 8.62
CA LEU A 29 -12.98 -1.35 7.48
C LEU A 29 -14.22 -2.03 6.88
N GLU A 30 -15.39 -1.90 7.51
CA GLU A 30 -16.65 -2.56 7.10
C GLU A 30 -16.49 -4.08 6.93
N LEU A 31 -15.79 -4.73 7.86
CA LEU A 31 -15.52 -6.17 7.77
C LEU A 31 -16.82 -6.98 7.96
N PRO A 32 -17.09 -7.97 7.09
CA PRO A 32 -18.28 -8.82 7.20
C PRO A 32 -18.08 -9.87 8.30
N ILE A 33 -18.24 -9.48 9.56
CA ILE A 33 -18.09 -10.39 10.71
C ILE A 33 -19.41 -11.09 11.01
N ALA A 34 -19.36 -12.42 11.01
CA ALA A 34 -20.52 -13.25 11.28
C ALA A 34 -20.95 -13.13 12.75
N ARG A 35 -22.27 -13.16 12.94
CA ARG A 35 -22.89 -13.18 14.28
C ARG A 35 -23.54 -14.52 14.51
N ASN A 36 -23.44 -15.03 15.73
CA ASN A 36 -24.14 -16.26 16.13
C ASN A 36 -25.62 -15.96 16.44
N GLU A 37 -26.38 -17.00 16.76
CA GLU A 37 -27.81 -16.90 17.11
C GLU A 37 -28.08 -15.97 18.31
N MET A 38 -27.11 -15.82 19.21
CA MET A 38 -27.16 -14.90 20.36
C MET A 38 -26.69 -13.48 20.02
N LYS A 39 -26.56 -13.13 18.73
CA LYS A 39 -26.05 -11.84 18.20
C LYS A 39 -24.61 -11.50 18.62
N ASN A 40 -23.87 -12.44 19.17
CA ASN A 40 -22.44 -12.27 19.49
C ASN A 40 -21.59 -12.49 18.24
N ARG A 41 -20.55 -11.68 18.09
CA ARG A 41 -19.59 -11.77 16.98
C ARG A 41 -18.67 -12.95 17.20
N TYR A 42 -18.47 -13.73 16.15
CA TYR A 42 -17.47 -14.79 16.14
C TYR A 42 -16.57 -14.66 14.93
N TYR A 43 -15.33 -15.06 15.10
CA TYR A 43 -14.26 -14.96 14.13
C TYR A 43 -13.79 -16.35 13.75
N ARG A 44 -13.60 -16.61 12.46
CA ARG A 44 -12.94 -17.81 11.97
C ARG A 44 -11.44 -17.59 11.97
N GLU A 45 -10.66 -18.67 11.83
CA GLU A 45 -9.21 -18.55 11.69
C GLU A 45 -8.81 -17.62 10.52
N THR A 46 -9.56 -17.65 9.42
CA THR A 46 -9.37 -16.74 8.28
C THR A 46 -9.51 -15.28 8.66
N ASP A 47 -10.45 -14.95 9.54
CA ASP A 47 -10.69 -13.59 10.01
C ASP A 47 -9.54 -13.14 10.92
N ILE A 48 -9.02 -14.06 11.75
CA ILE A 48 -7.86 -13.78 12.60
C ILE A 48 -6.63 -13.46 11.76
N VAL A 49 -6.34 -14.26 10.73
CA VAL A 49 -5.20 -14.02 9.83
C VAL A 49 -5.35 -12.66 9.15
N LEU A 50 -6.55 -12.35 8.62
CA LEU A 50 -6.83 -11.06 7.99
C LEU A 50 -6.63 -9.88 8.97
N LEU A 51 -7.09 -10.02 10.22
CA LEU A 51 -6.90 -9.01 11.26
C LEU A 51 -5.42 -8.85 11.67
N GLN A 52 -4.64 -9.93 11.66
CA GLN A 52 -3.19 -9.87 11.87
C GLN A 52 -2.49 -9.13 10.71
N THR A 53 -2.89 -9.37 9.46
CA THR A 53 -2.35 -8.61 8.31
C THR A 53 -2.72 -7.13 8.42
N ILE A 54 -3.97 -6.81 8.76
CA ILE A 54 -4.41 -5.42 9.00
C ILE A 54 -3.56 -4.78 10.10
N LYS A 55 -3.29 -5.49 11.19
CA LYS A 55 -2.43 -5.00 12.26
C LYS A 55 -1.02 -4.71 11.74
N ASN A 56 -0.41 -5.62 10.98
CA ASN A 56 0.91 -5.39 10.40
C ASN A 56 0.93 -4.13 9.52
N LEU A 57 -0.06 -3.97 8.64
CA LEU A 57 -0.19 -2.74 7.83
C LEU A 57 -0.39 -1.49 8.70
N LYS A 58 -1.15 -1.60 9.79
CA LYS A 58 -1.35 -0.48 10.72
C LYS A 58 -0.05 -0.12 11.46
N ASP A 59 0.72 -1.11 11.90
CA ASP A 59 2.02 -0.95 12.56
C ASP A 59 3.07 -0.39 11.60
N GLN A 60 2.98 -0.75 10.31
CA GLN A 60 3.75 -0.13 9.23
C GLN A 60 3.34 1.32 8.96
N GLY A 61 2.28 1.83 9.59
CA GLY A 61 1.84 3.23 9.54
C GLY A 61 0.83 3.53 8.42
N PHE A 62 0.16 2.53 7.85
CA PHE A 62 -0.97 2.78 6.96
C PHE A 62 -2.18 3.28 7.76
N GLN A 63 -2.89 4.27 7.23
CA GLN A 63 -4.17 4.70 7.81
C GLN A 63 -5.26 3.65 7.57
N LEU A 64 -6.23 3.51 8.48
CA LEU A 64 -7.30 2.51 8.35
C LEU A 64 -8.11 2.68 7.06
N LYS A 65 -8.38 3.94 6.67
CA LYS A 65 -9.03 4.26 5.37
C LYS A 65 -8.20 3.78 4.18
N ALA A 66 -6.87 3.93 4.24
CA ALA A 66 -5.98 3.40 3.21
C ALA A 66 -6.00 1.86 3.19
N ILE A 67 -5.93 1.21 4.36
CA ILE A 67 -6.01 -0.25 4.47
C ILE A 67 -7.33 -0.77 3.88
N LYS A 68 -8.45 -0.08 4.10
CA LYS A 68 -9.76 -0.43 3.51
C LYS A 68 -9.72 -0.48 1.98
N MET A 69 -9.01 0.45 1.35
CA MET A 69 -8.88 0.48 -0.12
C MET A 69 -8.08 -0.71 -0.65
N VAL A 70 -7.11 -1.20 0.13
CA VAL A 70 -6.26 -2.32 -0.30
C VAL A 70 -6.67 -3.67 0.27
N LEU A 71 -7.63 -3.72 1.18
CA LEU A 71 -8.23 -4.94 1.72
C LEU A 71 -8.54 -6.02 0.65
N PRO A 72 -9.17 -5.70 -0.51
CA PRO A 72 -9.43 -6.71 -1.55
C PRO A 72 -8.16 -7.24 -2.24
N ASN A 73 -7.03 -6.54 -2.14
CA ASN A 73 -5.76 -6.90 -2.76
C ASN A 73 -4.64 -7.17 -1.73
N ILE A 74 -5.01 -7.43 -0.47
CA ILE A 74 -4.05 -7.52 0.64
C ILE A 74 -3.00 -8.62 0.43
N SER A 75 -3.40 -9.74 -0.17
CA SER A 75 -2.53 -10.86 -0.55
C SER A 75 -1.47 -10.48 -1.58
N LYS A 76 -1.76 -9.50 -2.45
CA LYS A 76 -0.76 -8.99 -3.40
C LYS A 76 0.25 -8.10 -2.69
N ILE A 77 -0.17 -7.31 -1.69
CA ILE A 77 0.74 -6.42 -0.94
C ILE A 77 1.79 -7.23 -0.19
N GLU A 78 1.41 -8.34 0.45
CA GLU A 78 2.33 -9.18 1.23
C GLU A 78 3.48 -9.74 0.39
N THR A 79 3.30 -9.86 -0.93
CA THR A 79 4.34 -10.34 -1.87
C THR A 79 5.24 -9.24 -2.44
N LEU A 80 4.96 -7.96 -2.14
CA LEU A 80 5.67 -6.84 -2.73
C LEU A 80 6.96 -6.47 -1.98
N ASP A 81 7.91 -5.88 -2.71
CA ASP A 81 9.17 -5.40 -2.16
C ASP A 81 8.96 -4.24 -1.19
N SER A 82 9.78 -4.17 -0.13
CA SER A 82 9.70 -3.14 0.92
C SER A 82 9.70 -1.70 0.37
N GLN A 83 10.44 -1.44 -0.71
CA GLN A 83 10.48 -0.12 -1.35
C GLN A 83 9.15 0.26 -2.03
N THR A 84 8.49 -0.72 -2.67
CA THR A 84 7.20 -0.49 -3.32
C THR A 84 6.08 -0.30 -2.29
N ILE A 85 6.14 -1.02 -1.17
CA ILE A 85 5.21 -0.88 -0.04
C ILE A 85 5.30 0.53 0.56
N LEU A 86 6.51 1.07 0.74
CA LEU A 86 6.72 2.45 1.22
C LEU A 86 6.13 3.49 0.25
N LYS A 87 6.43 3.38 -1.06
CA LYS A 87 5.85 4.29 -2.07
C LYS A 87 4.32 4.19 -2.13
N LEU A 88 3.76 2.99 -1.98
CA LEU A 88 2.31 2.76 -1.91
C LEU A 88 1.70 3.42 -0.66
N LYS A 89 2.33 3.23 0.49
CA LYS A 89 1.92 3.83 1.77
C LYS A 89 1.83 5.35 1.67
N ASP A 90 2.88 6.01 1.19
CA ASP A 90 2.93 7.46 1.13
C ASP A 90 1.86 8.02 0.20
N LYS A 91 1.64 7.39 -0.96
CA LYS A 91 0.57 7.79 -1.89
C LYS A 91 -0.83 7.58 -1.32
N LEU A 92 -1.08 6.43 -0.67
CA LEU A 92 -2.39 6.12 -0.11
C LEU A 92 -2.71 7.04 1.08
N ASN A 93 -1.78 7.21 2.01
CA ASN A 93 -1.95 8.10 3.16
C ASN A 93 -2.07 9.58 2.70
N GLY A 94 -1.28 10.02 1.72
CA GLY A 94 -1.39 11.37 1.15
C GLY A 94 -2.77 11.62 0.52
N ARG A 95 -3.28 10.65 -0.25
CA ARG A 95 -4.61 10.77 -0.87
C ARG A 95 -5.73 10.80 0.16
N VAL A 96 -5.64 10.00 1.23
CA VAL A 96 -6.60 10.07 2.35
C VAL A 96 -6.55 11.45 3.02
N MET A 97 -5.36 12.04 3.18
CA MET A 97 -5.22 13.40 3.73
C MET A 97 -5.86 14.46 2.82
N ASP A 98 -5.72 14.32 1.49
CA ASP A 98 -6.32 15.25 0.53
C ASP A 98 -7.85 15.12 0.48
N MET A 99 -8.39 13.91 0.60
CA MET A 99 -9.85 13.70 0.72
C MET A 99 -10.44 14.34 1.99
N VAL A 100 -9.65 14.51 3.05
CA VAL A 100 -10.08 15.16 4.30
C VAL A 100 -9.95 16.69 4.21
N LYS A 101 -9.23 17.25 3.23
CA LYS A 101 -9.12 18.71 3.05
C LYS A 101 -10.30 19.35 2.33
N ASP A 102 -11.04 18.60 1.51
CA ASP A 102 -12.22 19.11 0.80
C ASP A 102 -13.51 19.07 1.64
N GLU A 103 -13.53 18.32 2.74
CA GLU A 103 -14.55 18.44 3.78
C GLU A 103 -14.07 19.44 4.84
N LYS A 104 -14.69 20.63 4.90
CA LYS A 104 -14.50 21.57 6.00
C LYS A 104 -14.61 20.82 7.34
N VAL A 105 -13.49 20.75 8.04
CA VAL A 105 -13.36 20.34 9.44
C VAL A 105 -14.37 21.10 10.30
N PRO A 106 -15.03 20.45 11.24
CA PRO A 106 -15.03 20.95 12.60
C PRO A 106 -14.14 20.03 13.43
N ASP A 107 -13.21 20.66 14.13
CA ASP A 107 -12.34 20.08 15.12
C ASP A 107 -13.08 19.08 16.01
N THR A 108 -12.45 17.94 16.29
CA THR A 108 -12.69 17.28 17.58
C THR A 108 -11.42 16.55 17.98
N GLU A 109 -10.55 17.33 18.63
CA GLU A 109 -9.69 16.81 19.68
C GLU A 109 -10.58 16.11 20.72
N SER A 110 -10.17 14.91 21.12
CA SER A 110 -10.42 14.25 22.41
C SER A 110 -11.65 14.70 23.23
N GLU A 111 -12.73 13.91 23.24
CA GLU A 111 -13.51 13.69 24.47
C GLU A 111 -14.02 12.24 24.54
N MET A 112 -13.61 11.55 25.60
CA MET A 112 -14.34 10.43 26.16
C MET A 112 -15.70 10.98 26.64
N GLU A 113 -16.83 10.40 26.24
CA GLU A 113 -17.95 10.19 27.17
C GLU A 113 -19.09 9.32 26.59
N SER A 114 -19.82 8.78 27.56
CA SER A 114 -20.89 7.78 27.53
C SER A 114 -22.18 8.26 26.84
N GLY A 115 -22.99 7.36 26.27
CA GLY A 115 -24.36 7.71 25.91
C GLY A 115 -25.05 6.90 24.81
N THR A 116 -25.54 5.71 25.18
CA THR A 116 -26.84 5.11 24.83
C THR A 116 -27.66 5.57 23.59
N SER A 117 -27.91 4.60 22.69
CA SER A 117 -29.17 4.26 21.99
C SER A 117 -29.91 5.29 21.11
N LEU A 118 -30.09 4.97 19.82
CA LEU A 118 -31.41 4.69 19.20
C LEU A 118 -31.28 4.36 17.69
N ILE A 119 -32.24 3.57 17.20
CA ILE A 119 -32.21 2.68 16.02
C ILE A 119 -32.87 3.37 14.79
N THR A 120 -32.66 2.76 13.60
CA THR A 120 -33.47 2.76 12.34
C THR A 120 -32.92 3.68 11.24
N LYS A 121 -32.73 3.28 9.97
CA LYS A 121 -33.32 2.24 9.10
C LYS A 121 -32.27 1.77 8.06
N GLU A 122 -32.37 0.51 7.66
CA GLU A 122 -31.61 -0.12 6.58
C GLU A 122 -32.25 0.18 5.21
N GLU A 123 -31.43 0.48 4.20
CA GLU A 123 -31.70 0.16 2.80
C GLU A 123 -30.51 -0.63 2.24
N PRO A 124 -30.70 -1.87 1.74
CA PRO A 124 -29.60 -2.72 1.32
C PRO A 124 -29.59 -2.93 -0.20
N HIS A 125 -29.01 -2.03 -1.01
CA HIS A 125 -28.64 -2.35 -2.40
C HIS A 125 -27.65 -1.33 -2.99
N GLU A 126 -26.34 -1.46 -2.73
CA GLU A 126 -25.31 -0.70 -3.50
C GLU A 126 -23.83 -1.11 -3.23
N ILE A 127 -23.56 -2.34 -2.81
CA ILE A 127 -22.22 -2.70 -2.28
C ILE A 127 -21.26 -3.17 -3.39
N ALA A 128 -21.76 -3.73 -4.49
CA ALA A 128 -20.91 -4.34 -5.52
C ALA A 128 -20.16 -3.30 -6.40
N GLU A 129 -20.82 -2.24 -6.86
CA GLU A 129 -20.19 -1.22 -7.73
C GLU A 129 -19.05 -0.46 -7.02
N LYS A 130 -19.24 -0.10 -5.74
CA LYS A 130 -18.21 0.64 -4.95
C LYS A 130 -16.93 -0.16 -4.72
N THR A 131 -16.97 -1.49 -4.82
CA THR A 131 -15.77 -2.33 -4.69
C THR A 131 -14.94 -2.35 -5.97
N HIS A 132 -15.57 -2.30 -7.14
CA HIS A 132 -14.88 -2.29 -8.42
C HIS A 132 -14.07 -1.00 -8.60
N ASP A 133 -14.66 0.16 -8.26
CA ASP A 133 -13.98 1.46 -8.35
C ASP A 133 -12.74 1.54 -7.45
N LYS A 134 -12.81 0.95 -6.24
CA LYS A 134 -11.68 0.91 -5.32
C LYS A 134 -10.53 0.06 -5.86
N VAL A 135 -10.84 -1.05 -6.53
CA VAL A 135 -9.84 -1.92 -7.15
C VAL A 135 -9.20 -1.22 -8.35
N GLU A 136 -9.97 -0.52 -9.18
CA GLU A 136 -9.41 0.25 -10.31
C GLU A 136 -8.51 1.40 -9.84
N GLN A 137 -8.93 2.11 -8.78
CA GLN A 137 -8.12 3.16 -8.16
C GLN A 137 -6.81 2.59 -7.59
N PHE A 138 -6.87 1.44 -6.92
CA PHE A 138 -5.67 0.76 -6.45
C PHE A 138 -4.74 0.35 -7.61
N MET A 139 -5.29 -0.24 -8.67
CA MET A 139 -4.52 -0.64 -9.85
C MET A 139 -3.89 0.55 -10.57
N SER A 140 -4.59 1.69 -10.63
CA SER A 140 -4.05 2.93 -11.19
C SER A 140 -2.85 3.44 -10.38
N ILE A 141 -2.95 3.45 -9.05
CA ILE A 141 -1.84 3.84 -8.16
C ILE A 141 -0.66 2.89 -8.34
N MET A 142 -0.91 1.57 -8.37
CA MET A 142 0.12 0.56 -8.58
C MET A 142 0.83 0.76 -9.93
N ASN A 143 0.06 0.92 -11.01
CA ASN A 143 0.61 1.18 -12.35
C ASN A 143 1.47 2.43 -12.37
N GLN A 144 1.05 3.52 -11.72
CA GLN A 144 1.89 4.72 -11.63
C GLN A 144 3.19 4.48 -10.87
N ILE A 145 3.17 3.68 -9.79
CA ILE A 145 4.39 3.37 -9.03
C ILE A 145 5.34 2.53 -9.87
N ILE A 146 4.84 1.47 -10.51
CA ILE A 146 5.64 0.60 -11.37
C ILE A 146 6.19 1.39 -12.56
N LEU A 147 5.37 2.19 -13.23
CA LEU A 147 5.80 3.05 -14.33
C LEU A 147 6.86 4.05 -13.88
N SER A 148 6.70 4.66 -12.71
CA SER A 148 7.71 5.59 -12.17
C SER A 148 9.03 4.88 -11.87
N ALA A 149 8.99 3.70 -11.25
CA ALA A 149 10.17 2.91 -10.92
C ALA A 149 10.90 2.41 -12.17
N LEU A 150 10.16 1.91 -13.18
CA LEU A 150 10.73 1.49 -14.46
C LEU A 150 11.33 2.68 -15.22
N LYS A 151 10.67 3.84 -15.20
CA LYS A 151 11.17 5.04 -15.87
C LYS A 151 12.45 5.57 -15.20
N GLU A 152 12.50 5.54 -13.88
CA GLU A 152 13.67 5.93 -13.08
C GLU A 152 14.86 5.00 -13.37
N ASN A 153 14.63 3.68 -13.32
CA ASN A 153 15.65 2.68 -13.62
C ASN A 153 16.16 2.79 -15.08
N ASN A 154 15.26 2.97 -16.05
CA ASN A 154 15.64 3.18 -17.45
C ASN A 154 16.42 4.49 -17.67
N ALA A 155 16.16 5.53 -16.87
CA ALA A 155 16.91 6.78 -16.95
C ALA A 155 18.34 6.60 -16.41
N GLU A 156 18.48 5.93 -15.27
CA GLU A 156 19.76 5.61 -14.65
C GLU A 156 20.62 4.69 -15.55
N LEU A 157 20.04 3.62 -16.07
CA LEU A 157 20.68 2.74 -17.07
C LEU A 157 21.14 3.50 -18.31
N LYS A 158 20.31 4.42 -18.83
CA LYS A 158 20.66 5.21 -20.01
C LYS A 158 21.85 6.13 -19.74
N GLU A 159 21.90 6.73 -18.55
CA GLU A 159 23.00 7.61 -18.14
C GLU A 159 24.30 6.82 -17.96
N GLU A 160 24.25 5.66 -17.30
CA GLU A 160 25.42 4.80 -17.07
C GLU A 160 25.97 4.22 -18.39
N ILE A 161 25.10 3.69 -19.25
CA ILE A 161 25.52 3.19 -20.57
C ILE A 161 26.02 4.35 -21.43
N GLY A 162 25.33 5.48 -21.42
CA GLY A 162 25.71 6.67 -22.20
C GLY A 162 27.09 7.18 -21.83
N THR A 163 27.38 7.31 -20.54
CA THR A 163 28.70 7.78 -20.05
C THR A 163 29.79 6.76 -20.34
N ASN A 164 29.58 5.47 -20.05
CA ASN A 164 30.58 4.43 -20.26
C ASN A 164 30.93 4.24 -21.75
N VAL A 165 29.92 4.17 -22.62
CA VAL A 165 30.15 4.07 -24.07
C VAL A 165 30.83 5.32 -24.60
N THR A 166 30.39 6.51 -24.20
CA THR A 166 31.02 7.77 -24.64
C THR A 166 32.47 7.86 -24.19
N GLU A 167 32.78 7.52 -22.94
CA GLU A 167 34.14 7.51 -22.43
C GLU A 167 35.04 6.53 -23.19
N ASN A 168 34.56 5.31 -23.46
CA ASN A 168 35.34 4.31 -24.16
C ASN A 168 35.61 4.73 -25.61
N VAL A 169 34.60 5.29 -26.30
CA VAL A 169 34.76 5.81 -27.67
C VAL A 169 35.75 6.98 -27.70
N VAL A 170 35.67 7.90 -26.74
CA VAL A 170 36.61 9.04 -26.67
C VAL A 170 38.03 8.57 -26.39
N LYS A 171 38.23 7.58 -25.51
CA LYS A 171 39.56 6.99 -25.23
C LYS A 171 40.13 6.33 -26.49
N GLU A 172 39.34 5.53 -27.19
CA GLU A 172 39.77 4.85 -28.41
C GLU A 172 40.08 5.84 -29.55
N MET A 173 39.24 6.85 -29.74
CA MET A 173 39.48 7.90 -30.74
C MET A 173 40.78 8.66 -30.47
N LYS A 174 41.06 9.01 -29.20
CA LYS A 174 42.32 9.65 -28.80
C LYS A 174 43.53 8.75 -29.06
N PHE A 175 43.41 7.46 -28.77
CA PHE A 175 44.46 6.48 -29.03
C PHE A 175 44.77 6.39 -30.53
N LEU A 176 43.74 6.23 -31.37
CA LEU A 176 43.90 6.15 -32.82
C LEU A 176 44.48 7.46 -33.42
N MET A 177 44.09 8.62 -32.89
CA MET A 177 44.61 9.90 -33.34
C MET A 177 46.11 10.03 -33.03
N ARG A 178 46.54 9.66 -31.81
CA ARG A 178 47.96 9.65 -31.43
C ARG A 178 48.76 8.67 -32.30
N LEU A 179 48.22 7.47 -32.54
CA LEU A 179 48.88 6.47 -33.39
C LEU A 179 49.04 6.96 -34.85
N ARG A 180 48.11 7.80 -35.32
CA ARG A 180 48.17 8.41 -36.65
C ARG A 180 49.22 9.51 -36.72
N GLU A 181 49.30 10.37 -35.71
CA GLU A 181 50.32 11.43 -35.58
C GLU A 181 51.73 10.82 -35.54
N GLU A 182 51.96 9.78 -34.73
CA GLU A 182 53.25 9.07 -34.66
C GLU A 182 53.66 8.49 -36.03
N LYS A 183 52.71 7.85 -36.73
CA LYS A 183 52.95 7.33 -38.10
C LYS A 183 53.19 8.40 -39.14
N GLU A 184 52.68 9.62 -38.94
CA GLU A 184 52.96 10.75 -39.84
C GLU A 184 54.35 11.31 -39.56
N GLU A 185 54.73 11.48 -38.28
CA GLU A 185 56.09 11.91 -37.89
C GLU A 185 57.18 10.93 -38.37
N GLU A 186 56.93 9.62 -38.29
CA GLU A 186 57.84 8.60 -38.82
C GLU A 186 58.02 8.67 -40.33
N ARG A 187 57.05 9.18 -41.10
CA ARG A 187 57.18 9.36 -42.55
C ARG A 187 57.97 10.60 -42.95
N PHE A 188 58.05 11.60 -42.07
CA PHE A 188 58.77 12.86 -42.32
C PHE A 188 60.19 12.87 -41.74
N ARG A 189 60.56 11.85 -40.95
CA ARG A 189 61.95 11.57 -40.52
C ARG A 189 62.72 10.76 -41.55
#